data_AF-A0A162CT85-F1
#
_entry.id   AF-A0A162CT85-F1
#
_cell.length_a   1.000
_cell.length_b   1.000
_cell.length_c   1.000
_cell.angle_alpha   90.00
_cell.angle_beta   90.00
_cell.angle_gamma   90.00
#
_symmetry.space_group_name_H-M   'P 1'
#
loop_
_entity.id
_entity.type
_entity.pdbx_description
1 polymer ?
#
loop_
_entity_poly.entity_id
_entity_poly.type
_entity_poly.pdbx_seq_one_letter_code
_entity_poly.pdbx_strand_id
1 'polypeptide(L)'
;MPASAEAEQALPRFVDSLQSDQTIRDRLNLTTDIETLRQVVESVDASITGAALIPLEQATSAAKILVDSGVMDQAISWRMLRCPGGPLVLQMICSKANFAIWIESC
;
A
#
# COMPACT_ATOMS: atom_id res chain seq x y z
N MET A 1 -16.28 0.59 11.25
CA MET A 1 -16.10 -0.88 11.38
C MET A 1 -14.87 -1.25 10.55
N PRO A 2 -14.11 -2.32 10.83
CA PRO A 2 -13.09 -2.77 9.87
C PRO A 2 -13.77 -3.22 8.57
N ALA A 3 -13.06 -3.13 7.44
CA ALA A 3 -13.50 -3.75 6.20
C ALA A 3 -13.69 -5.27 6.41
N SER A 4 -14.54 -5.92 5.60
CA SER A 4 -14.68 -7.38 5.70
C SER A 4 -13.35 -8.07 5.44
N ALA A 5 -13.15 -9.25 6.03
CA ALA A 5 -11.92 -10.02 5.84
C ALA A 5 -11.64 -10.34 4.35
N GLU A 6 -12.69 -10.47 3.54
CA GLU A 6 -12.59 -10.69 2.10
C GLU A 6 -12.15 -9.44 1.35
N ALA A 7 -12.64 -8.25 1.75
CA ALA A 7 -12.19 -6.99 1.18
C ALA A 7 -10.69 -6.80 1.48
N GLU A 8 -10.26 -7.03 2.73
CA GLU A 8 -8.85 -6.88 3.13
C GLU A 8 -7.87 -7.74 2.30
N GLN A 9 -8.33 -8.83 1.67
CA GLN A 9 -7.51 -9.64 0.77
C GLN A 9 -7.09 -8.90 -0.51
N ALA A 10 -7.71 -7.78 -0.86
CA ALA A 10 -7.27 -6.94 -1.98
C ALA A 10 -5.86 -6.37 -1.74
N LEU A 11 -5.47 -6.07 -0.49
CA LEU A 11 -4.14 -5.54 -0.20
C LEU A 11 -3.02 -6.58 -0.44
N PRO A 12 -3.12 -7.84 0.04
CA PRO A 12 -2.19 -8.91 -0.35
C PRO A 12 -2.16 -9.15 -1.87
N ARG A 13 -3.33 -9.23 -2.54
CA ARG A 13 -3.39 -9.43 -4.01
C ARG A 13 -2.73 -8.29 -4.79
N PHE A 14 -2.85 -7.07 -4.29
CA PHE A 14 -2.18 -5.91 -4.86
C PHE A 14 -0.66 -6.07 -4.75
N VAL A 15 -0.15 -6.48 -3.58
CA VAL A 15 1.28 -6.80 -3.41
C VAL A 15 1.74 -7.88 -4.39
N ASP A 16 0.97 -8.96 -4.56
CA ASP A 16 1.29 -10.04 -5.50
C ASP A 16 1.34 -9.55 -6.96
N SER A 17 0.42 -8.67 -7.33
CA SER A 17 0.38 -8.03 -8.65
C SER A 17 1.62 -7.17 -8.89
N LEU A 18 2.07 -6.41 -7.87
CA LEU A 18 3.29 -5.62 -7.94
C LEU A 18 4.55 -6.48 -8.09
N GLN A 19 4.62 -7.64 -7.44
CA GLN A 19 5.76 -8.54 -7.61
C GLN A 19 5.85 -9.09 -9.04
N SER A 20 4.70 -9.29 -9.70
CA SER A 20 4.63 -9.89 -11.03
C SER A 20 4.77 -8.87 -12.17
N ASP A 21 4.47 -7.59 -11.94
CA ASP A 21 4.47 -6.55 -12.98
C ASP A 21 5.50 -5.46 -12.71
N GLN A 22 6.51 -5.38 -13.59
CA GLN A 22 7.53 -4.32 -13.52
C GLN A 22 6.97 -2.93 -13.88
N THR A 23 6.02 -2.85 -14.81
CA THR A 23 5.44 -1.59 -15.29
C THR A 23 4.72 -0.87 -14.15
N ILE A 24 4.00 -1.60 -13.31
CA ILE A 24 3.29 -1.02 -12.17
C ILE A 24 4.30 -0.51 -11.12
N ARG A 25 5.36 -1.28 -10.86
CA ARG A 25 6.46 -0.85 -9.96
C ARG A 25 7.14 0.42 -10.45
N ASP A 26 7.43 0.50 -11.76
CA ASP A 26 8.00 1.71 -12.37
C ASP A 26 7.08 2.92 -12.21
N ARG A 27 5.77 2.74 -12.45
CA ARG A 27 4.77 3.82 -12.24
C ARG A 27 4.71 4.26 -10.78
N LEU A 28 4.73 3.34 -9.81
CA LEU A 28 4.77 3.66 -8.39
C LEU A 28 6.05 4.41 -7.99
N ASN A 29 7.20 4.01 -8.54
CA ASN A 29 8.47 4.69 -8.28
C ASN A 29 8.53 6.10 -8.85
N LEU A 30 7.81 6.38 -9.94
CA LEU A 30 7.69 7.72 -10.53
C LEU A 30 6.60 8.59 -9.88
N THR A 31 5.73 7.98 -9.06
CA THR A 31 4.61 8.69 -8.43
C THR A 31 5.10 9.65 -7.35
N THR A 32 4.61 10.89 -7.37
CA THR A 32 4.97 11.95 -6.40
C THR A 32 3.78 12.55 -5.68
N ASP A 33 2.56 12.25 -6.09
CA ASP A 33 1.33 12.87 -5.64
C ASP A 33 0.20 11.84 -5.45
N ILE A 34 -0.86 12.25 -4.75
CA ILE A 34 -1.96 11.35 -4.37
C ILE A 34 -2.85 10.97 -5.55
N GLU A 35 -2.99 11.84 -6.55
CA GLU A 35 -3.88 11.60 -7.69
C GLU A 35 -3.29 10.52 -8.59
N THR A 36 -1.99 10.62 -8.89
CA THR A 36 -1.25 9.60 -9.63
C THR A 36 -1.22 8.27 -8.86
N LEU A 37 -1.04 8.29 -7.53
CA LEU A 37 -1.10 7.07 -6.72
C LEU A 37 -2.46 6.37 -6.86
N ARG A 38 -3.56 7.12 -6.73
CA ARG A 38 -4.92 6.57 -6.88
C ARG A 38 -5.12 5.94 -8.25
N GLN A 39 -4.70 6.61 -9.32
CA GLN A 39 -4.78 6.05 -10.68
C GLN A 39 -3.99 4.75 -10.83
N VAL A 40 -2.82 4.63 -10.19
CA VAL A 40 -2.04 3.39 -10.20
C VAL A 40 -2.77 2.30 -9.43
N VAL A 41 -3.22 2.58 -8.21
CA VAL A 41 -3.93 1.63 -7.35
C VAL A 41 -5.21 1.13 -8.03
N GLU A 42 -6.05 2.03 -8.54
CA GLU A 42 -7.29 1.71 -9.25
C GLU A 42 -7.04 0.88 -10.52
N SER A 43 -5.90 1.07 -11.20
CA SER A 43 -5.55 0.28 -12.38
C SER A 43 -5.19 -1.17 -12.06
N VAL A 44 -4.88 -1.48 -10.79
CA VAL A 44 -4.57 -2.83 -10.32
C VAL A 44 -5.78 -3.45 -9.63
N ASP A 45 -6.36 -2.73 -8.67
CA ASP A 45 -7.52 -3.18 -7.91
C ASP A 45 -8.38 -1.99 -7.46
N ALA A 46 -9.54 -1.84 -8.10
CA ALA A 46 -10.50 -0.78 -7.80
C ALA A 46 -11.23 -0.96 -6.45
N SER A 47 -11.09 -2.10 -5.78
CA SER A 47 -11.64 -2.30 -4.44
C SER A 47 -10.82 -1.61 -3.35
N ILE A 48 -9.60 -1.16 -3.67
CA ILE A 48 -8.75 -0.39 -2.78
C ILE A 48 -9.14 1.09 -2.87
N THR A 49 -9.79 1.58 -1.83
CA THR A 49 -10.41 2.92 -1.83
C THR A 49 -9.61 3.98 -1.09
N GLY A 50 -8.79 3.59 -0.12
CA GLY A 50 -8.00 4.49 0.72
C GLY A 50 -6.56 4.63 0.25
N ALA A 51 -6.08 5.87 0.12
CA ALA A 51 -4.69 6.16 -0.21
C ALA A 51 -4.25 7.50 0.43
N ALA A 52 -2.99 7.56 0.86
CA ALA A 52 -2.36 8.76 1.40
C ALA A 52 -0.86 8.79 1.11
N LEU A 53 -0.31 9.99 0.95
CA LEU A 53 1.14 10.23 1.03
C LEU A 53 1.54 10.38 2.48
N ILE A 54 2.64 9.73 2.85
CA ILE A 54 3.15 9.75 4.23
C ILE A 54 4.62 10.15 4.24
N PRO A 55 5.08 10.85 5.30
CA PRO A 55 6.51 11.12 5.46
C PRO A 55 7.26 9.81 5.72
N LEU A 56 8.57 9.80 5.40
CA LEU A 56 9.42 8.62 5.62
C LEU A 56 9.41 8.18 7.08
N GLU A 57 9.40 9.13 8.01
CA GLU A 57 9.33 8.87 9.46
C GLU A 57 8.11 8.02 9.83
N GLN A 58 6.96 8.27 9.20
CA GLN A 58 5.75 7.49 9.42
C GLN A 58 5.84 6.12 8.73
N ALA A 59 6.47 6.04 7.55
CA ALA A 59 6.69 4.81 6.82
C ALA A 59 7.73 3.88 7.48
N THR A 60 8.62 4.40 8.34
CA THR A 60 9.61 3.64 9.08
C THR A 60 9.31 3.52 10.58
N SER A 61 8.31 4.25 11.07
CA SER A 61 7.91 4.19 12.49
C SER A 61 7.57 2.78 12.94
N ALA A 62 7.81 2.47 14.21
CA ALA A 62 7.59 1.14 14.77
C ALA A 62 6.12 0.70 14.58
N ALA A 63 5.94 -0.46 13.96
CA ALA A 63 4.62 -1.05 13.73
C ALA A 63 4.00 -1.51 15.06
N LYS A 64 2.74 -1.16 15.30
CA LYS A 64 1.98 -1.70 16.45
C LYS A 64 1.67 -3.19 16.26
N ILE A 65 1.30 -3.58 15.06
CA ILE A 65 1.07 -4.97 14.65
C ILE A 65 1.54 -5.10 13.21
N LEU A 66 2.69 -5.73 13.00
CA LEU A 66 3.20 -6.10 11.68
C LEU A 66 2.52 -7.40 11.25
N VAL A 67 1.81 -7.37 10.12
CA VAL A 67 1.15 -8.54 9.54
C VAL A 67 2.09 -9.24 8.57
N ASP A 68 2.71 -8.45 7.68
CA ASP A 68 3.66 -8.95 6.69
C ASP A 68 4.59 -7.81 6.24
N SER A 69 5.72 -8.15 5.62
CA SER A 69 6.63 -7.17 5.03
C SER A 69 7.58 -7.82 4.04
N GLY A 70 8.06 -7.02 3.10
CA GLY A 70 9.10 -7.45 2.18
C GLY A 70 9.74 -6.28 1.45
N VAL A 71 10.64 -6.64 0.56
CA VAL A 71 11.28 -5.72 -0.37
C VAL A 71 11.07 -6.29 -1.77
N MET A 72 10.48 -5.49 -2.66
CA MET A 72 10.34 -5.82 -4.08
C MET A 72 11.61 -5.43 -4.83
N ASP A 73 11.77 -5.95 -6.06
CA ASP A 73 12.83 -5.44 -6.95
C ASP A 73 12.68 -3.92 -7.12
N GLN A 74 13.81 -3.25 -7.40
CA GLN A 74 13.92 -1.77 -7.40
C GLN A 74 13.84 -1.13 -6.01
N ALA A 75 14.11 -1.90 -4.95
CA ALA A 75 14.21 -1.43 -3.56
C ALA A 75 12.93 -0.80 -2.99
N ILE A 76 11.76 -1.11 -3.56
CA ILE A 76 10.48 -0.73 -2.98
C ILE A 76 10.26 -1.60 -1.73
N SER A 77 10.38 -0.98 -0.56
CA SER A 77 10.10 -1.66 0.71
C SER A 77 8.62 -1.52 1.03
N TRP A 78 7.97 -2.63 1.37
CA TRP A 78 6.56 -2.62 1.73
C TRP A 78 6.33 -3.34 3.05
N ARG A 79 5.31 -2.92 3.77
CA ARG A 79 4.88 -3.55 5.00
C ARG A 79 3.38 -3.42 5.16
N MET A 80 2.78 -4.48 5.66
CA MET A 80 1.36 -4.58 5.94
C MET A 80 1.16 -4.50 7.45
N LEU A 81 0.39 -3.51 7.87
CA LEU A 81 0.19 -3.16 9.27
C LEU A 81 -1.28 -3.29 9.63
N ARG A 82 -1.56 -3.83 10.81
CA ARG A 82 -2.90 -3.80 11.40
C ARG A 82 -2.97 -2.68 12.43
N CYS A 83 -3.86 -1.72 12.23
CA CYS A 83 -4.17 -0.74 13.26
C CYS A 83 -5.03 -1.39 14.34
N PRO A 84 -4.72 -1.26 15.66
CA PRO A 84 -5.59 -1.78 16.71
C PRO A 84 -7.00 -1.19 16.60
N GLY A 85 -8.01 -2.03 16.31
CA GLY A 85 -9.39 -1.60 16.07
C GLY A 85 -9.61 -0.83 14.76
N GLY A 86 -8.61 -0.74 13.89
CA GLY A 86 -8.65 -0.06 12.59
C GLY A 86 -8.44 -1.01 11.40
N PRO A 87 -8.36 -0.46 10.18
CA PRO A 87 -8.20 -1.26 8.97
C PRO A 87 -6.79 -1.86 8.86
N LEU A 88 -6.66 -2.83 7.97
CA LEU A 88 -5.38 -3.25 7.40
C LEU A 88 -4.83 -2.13 6.50
N VAL A 89 -3.56 -1.80 6.67
CA VAL A 89 -2.88 -0.73 5.94
C VAL A 89 -1.62 -1.28 5.29
N LEU A 90 -1.48 -1.10 3.99
CA LEU A 90 -0.26 -1.33 3.25
C LEU A 90 0.55 -0.04 3.19
N GLN A 91 1.76 -0.04 3.73
CA GLN A 91 2.71 1.06 3.60
C GLN A 91 3.82 0.68 2.63
N MET A 92 4.19 1.64 1.79
CA MET A 92 5.21 1.46 0.77
C MET A 92 6.20 2.63 0.79
N ILE A 93 7.48 2.31 0.70
CA ILE A 93 8.58 3.24 0.55
C ILE A 93 9.07 3.09 -0.90
N CYS A 94 8.70 4.05 -1.74
CA CYS A 94 9.11 4.10 -3.14
C CYS A 94 10.24 5.12 -3.34
N SER A 95 10.80 5.18 -4.54
CA SER A 95 11.96 6.03 -4.85
C SER A 95 11.72 7.53 -4.69
N LYS A 96 10.48 8.00 -4.90
CA LYS A 96 10.13 9.44 -4.92
C LYS A 96 9.25 9.88 -3.77
N ALA A 97 8.37 9.00 -3.29
CA ALA A 97 7.44 9.28 -2.21
C ALA A 97 7.10 7.98 -1.46
N ASN A 98 6.51 8.14 -0.27
CA ASN A 98 6.04 7.02 0.53
C ASN A 98 4.52 7.08 0.65
N PHE A 99 3.91 5.91 0.68
CA PHE A 99 2.47 5.79 0.55
C PHE A 99 1.90 4.91 1.66
N ALA A 100 0.67 5.21 2.06
CA ALA A 100 -0.20 4.33 2.82
C ALA A 100 -1.46 4.07 2.01
N ILE A 101 -1.85 2.81 1.92
CA ILE A 101 -2.98 2.34 1.13
C ILE A 101 -3.82 1.44 2.04
N TRP A 102 -5.14 1.60 2.03
CA TRP A 102 -6.06 0.80 2.84
C TRP A 102 -7.41 0.70 2.15
N ILE A 103 -8.30 -0.10 2.74
CA ILE A 103 -9.69 -0.21 2.27
C ILE A 103 -10.56 0.52 3.29
N GLU A 104 -11.26 1.54 2.82
CA GLU A 104 -12.27 2.22 3.61
C GLU A 104 -13.45 1.29 3.84
N SER A 105 -13.85 1.15 5.10
CA SER A 105 -15.08 0.46 5.45
C SER A 105 -16.27 1.34 5.05
N CYS A 106 -17.00 0.94 4.02
CA CYS A 106 -18.31 1.50 3.70
C CYS A 106 -19.39 1.00 4.67
#